data_AF-A0A6V7X0B1-F1
#
_entry.id   AF-A0A6V7X0B1-F1
#
_cell.length_a   1.000
_cell.length_b   1.000
_cell.length_c   1.000
_cell.angle_alpha   90.00
_cell.angle_beta   90.00
_cell.angle_gamma   90.00
#
_symmetry.space_group_name_H-M   'P 1'
#
loop_
_entity.id
_entity.type
_entity.pdbx_description
1 polymer ?
#
loop_
_entity_poly.entity_id
_entity_poly.type
_entity_poly.pdbx_seq_one_letter_code
_entity_poly.pdbx_strand_id
1 'polypeptide(L)'
;MIGRKFVCRKDGNCCFDKKDRCACRACRFRICVEAGMDEKVFLLPVDVFKKNKNENTQEEEVKSKTLNITNTLITNPESEVLSLIRETHCLEEKLEKLRFSYFNPKDKNLKIIEAVEEPTIFSNISKYPPVEKWPPTSLPCSERRKFGEAKFWVYMDLYLGMAYVKTLPIFKSLSLEEKISLIKSIVIPNQLLTTASFSSQINSNVVQYPDGSSPFKNKANIIPLECELAKVKCSCTLSKIKT
;
A
#
# COMPACT_ATOMS: atom_id res chain seq x y z
N MET A 1 -13.44 5.10 7.46
CA MET A 1 -12.81 6.42 7.19
C MET A 1 -11.50 6.51 7.97
N ILE A 2 -10.44 5.87 7.49
CA ILE A 2 -9.13 5.82 8.15
C ILE A 2 -8.22 6.86 7.47
N GLY A 3 -7.43 7.63 8.25
CA GLY A 3 -6.40 8.53 7.71
C GLY A 3 -6.78 9.99 7.43
N ARG A 4 -7.91 10.51 7.94
CA ARG A 4 -8.23 11.96 7.78
C ARG A 4 -7.32 12.81 8.67
N LYS A 5 -6.50 13.67 8.06
CA LYS A 5 -5.70 14.68 8.76
C LYS A 5 -6.53 15.94 9.03
N PHE A 6 -6.66 16.31 10.30
CA PHE A 6 -7.31 17.56 10.70
C PHE A 6 -6.24 18.62 11.00
N VAL A 7 -6.43 19.83 10.49
CA VAL A 7 -5.56 20.98 10.77
C VAL A 7 -6.28 21.96 11.69
N CYS A 8 -5.60 22.38 12.76
CA CYS A 8 -6.11 23.46 13.62
C CYS A 8 -5.97 24.80 12.89
N ARG A 9 -7.02 25.62 12.90
CA ARG A 9 -7.00 26.98 12.30
C ARG A 9 -6.58 28.07 13.30
N LYS A 10 -6.21 27.69 14.52
CA LYS A 10 -5.72 28.56 15.60
C LYS A 10 -4.31 28.09 16.01
N ASP A 11 -3.92 28.30 17.27
CA ASP A 11 -2.57 28.00 17.78
C ASP A 11 -2.33 26.55 18.24
N GLY A 12 -3.17 25.60 17.82
CA GLY A 12 -3.00 24.18 18.19
C GLY A 12 -3.33 23.83 19.66
N ASN A 13 -3.76 24.81 20.46
CA ASN A 13 -4.06 24.64 21.89
C ASN A 13 -5.52 24.98 22.26
N CYS A 14 -6.49 24.56 21.43
CA CYS A 14 -7.90 24.79 21.74
C CYS A 14 -8.32 24.05 23.02
N CYS A 15 -8.88 24.79 23.98
CA CYS A 15 -9.55 24.20 25.14
C CYS A 15 -10.95 23.72 24.76
N PHE A 16 -11.40 22.62 25.37
CA PHE A 16 -12.71 22.04 25.10
C PHE A 16 -13.51 21.87 26.38
N ASP A 17 -14.71 22.46 26.39
CA ASP A 17 -15.78 22.08 27.30
C ASP A 17 -16.77 21.13 26.62
N LYS A 18 -17.70 20.57 27.41
CA LYS A 18 -18.72 19.62 26.93
C LYS A 18 -19.52 20.13 25.71
N LYS A 19 -19.69 21.46 25.61
CA LYS A 19 -20.42 22.13 24.51
C LYS A 19 -19.56 22.36 23.26
N ASP A 20 -18.27 22.60 23.43
CA ASP A 20 -17.38 23.07 22.34
C ASP A 20 -16.39 22.00 21.84
N ARG A 21 -16.51 20.76 22.32
CA ARG A 21 -15.69 19.60 21.90
C ARG A 21 -15.66 19.31 20.38
N CYS A 22 -16.55 19.91 19.60
CA CYS A 22 -16.58 19.77 18.14
C CYS A 22 -15.95 20.95 17.38
N ALA A 23 -15.53 22.02 18.08
CA ALA A 23 -15.02 23.25 17.49
C ALA A 23 -13.68 23.06 16.76
N CYS A 24 -12.82 22.14 17.22
CA CYS A 24 -11.55 21.83 16.58
C CYS A 24 -11.27 20.32 16.63
N ARG A 25 -11.46 19.64 15.50
CA ARG A 25 -11.20 18.19 15.40
C ARG A 25 -9.71 17.85 15.58
N ALA A 26 -8.81 18.75 15.16
CA ALA A 26 -7.36 18.56 15.28
C ALA A 26 -6.90 18.52 16.74
N CYS A 27 -7.19 19.58 17.52
CA CYS A 27 -6.78 19.63 18.94
C CYS A 27 -7.53 18.58 19.77
N ARG A 28 -8.79 18.25 19.43
CA ARG A 28 -9.52 17.18 20.12
C ARG A 28 -8.84 15.84 19.93
N PHE A 29 -8.49 15.51 18.68
CA PHE A 29 -7.81 14.26 18.36
C PHE A 29 -6.46 14.17 19.09
N ARG A 30 -5.67 15.25 19.10
CA ARG A 30 -4.41 15.32 19.87
C ARG A 30 -4.61 14.98 21.34
N ILE A 31 -5.57 15.63 22.02
CA ILE A 31 -5.87 15.38 23.44
C ILE A 31 -6.30 13.91 23.67
N CYS A 32 -7.10 13.33 22.76
CA CYS A 32 -7.49 11.93 22.85
C CYS A 32 -6.29 10.98 22.82
N VAL A 33 -5.34 11.20 21.91
CA VAL A 33 -4.11 10.40 21.80
C VAL A 33 -3.19 10.64 23.00
N GLU A 34 -3.03 11.89 23.45
CA GLU A 34 -2.26 12.24 24.66
C GLU A 34 -2.83 11.61 25.94
N ALA A 35 -4.16 11.47 26.01
CA ALA A 35 -4.83 10.75 27.10
C ALA A 35 -4.70 9.22 27.00
N GLY A 36 -3.99 8.70 25.99
CA GLY A 36 -3.70 7.27 25.83
C GLY A 36 -4.67 6.49 24.95
N MET A 37 -5.49 7.16 24.12
CA MET A 37 -6.23 6.44 23.07
C MET A 37 -5.26 5.96 21.99
N ASP A 38 -5.24 4.65 21.75
CA ASP A 38 -4.44 4.06 20.68
C ASP A 38 -5.14 4.26 19.32
N GLU A 39 -4.51 5.04 18.44
CA GLU A 39 -4.95 5.30 17.07
C GLU A 39 -5.11 4.01 16.24
N LYS A 40 -4.38 2.95 16.60
CA LYS A 40 -4.31 1.68 15.85
C LYS A 40 -5.42 0.69 16.23
N VAL A 41 -6.19 0.97 17.29
CA VAL A 41 -7.23 0.06 17.80
C VAL A 41 -8.53 0.13 16.98
N PHE A 42 -8.68 1.10 16.07
CA PHE A 42 -9.84 1.21 15.18
C PHE A 42 -9.76 0.24 13.98
N LEU A 43 -9.58 -1.05 14.26
CA LEU A 43 -10.05 -2.09 13.36
C LEU A 43 -11.57 -1.99 13.36
N LEU A 44 -12.15 -1.65 12.20
CA LEU A 44 -13.60 -1.61 12.00
C LEU A 44 -14.25 -2.89 12.53
N PRO A 45 -15.52 -2.83 12.97
CA PRO A 45 -16.29 -4.04 13.24
C PRO A 45 -16.47 -4.79 11.92
N VAL A 46 -15.53 -5.68 11.61
CA VAL A 46 -15.83 -6.89 10.87
C VAL A 46 -16.71 -7.70 11.81
N ASP A 47 -17.84 -8.17 11.32
CA ASP A 47 -18.87 -8.91 12.05
C ASP A 47 -18.34 -10.09 12.88
N VAL A 48 -17.81 -9.81 14.08
CA VAL A 48 -17.45 -10.83 15.07
C VAL A 48 -18.53 -10.85 16.17
N PHE A 49 -19.77 -11.05 15.73
CA PHE A 49 -20.78 -11.77 16.53
C PHE A 49 -21.01 -13.14 15.90
N LYS A 50 -19.98 -13.98 15.92
CA LYS A 50 -20.15 -15.42 16.09
C LYS A 50 -19.43 -15.80 17.37
N LYS A 51 -20.10 -15.55 18.50
CA LYS A 51 -19.82 -16.27 19.74
C LYS A 51 -20.11 -17.74 19.44
N ASN A 52 -19.07 -18.55 19.31
CA ASN A 52 -19.18 -19.98 19.59
C ASN A 52 -19.44 -20.12 21.09
N LYS A 53 -20.72 -20.04 21.48
CA LYS A 53 -21.21 -20.72 22.67
C LYS A 53 -21.94 -21.96 22.18
N ASN A 54 -21.21 -23.08 22.19
CA ASN A 54 -21.85 -24.37 22.36
C ASN A 54 -22.49 -24.35 23.75
N GLU A 55 -23.79 -24.22 23.80
CA GLU A 55 -24.63 -24.65 24.91
C GLU A 55 -26.06 -24.70 24.36
N ASN A 56 -26.54 -25.94 24.18
CA ASN A 56 -27.95 -26.26 24.02
C ASN A 56 -28.77 -25.46 25.03
N THR A 57 -29.79 -24.71 24.60
CA THR A 57 -31.12 -24.62 25.24
C THR A 57 -32.06 -23.78 24.36
N GLN A 58 -33.10 -24.46 23.89
CA GLN A 58 -34.48 -24.07 23.56
C GLN A 58 -34.84 -22.60 23.23
N GLU A 59 -35.41 -22.47 22.04
CA GLU A 59 -36.48 -21.59 21.55
C GLU A 59 -37.04 -20.50 22.50
N GLU A 60 -37.01 -19.25 22.02
CA GLU A 60 -38.13 -18.32 22.21
C GLU A 60 -38.15 -17.25 21.09
N GLU A 61 -39.27 -17.19 20.38
CA GLU A 61 -39.54 -16.29 19.27
C GLU A 61 -39.76 -14.85 19.73
N VAL A 62 -39.06 -13.88 19.12
CA VAL A 62 -39.47 -12.46 19.17
C VAL A 62 -39.46 -11.86 17.76
N LYS A 63 -40.68 -11.70 17.25
CA LYS A 63 -41.06 -11.05 15.98
C LYS A 63 -40.41 -9.68 15.81
N SER A 64 -39.59 -9.54 14.77
CA SER A 64 -39.22 -8.24 14.21
C SER A 64 -39.81 -8.10 12.81
N LYS A 65 -40.67 -7.08 12.67
CA LYS A 65 -41.52 -6.80 11.51
C LYS A 65 -40.70 -6.59 10.23
N THR A 66 -40.99 -7.42 9.22
CA THR A 66 -40.54 -7.23 7.83
C THR A 66 -41.23 -6.01 7.24
N LEU A 67 -40.47 -4.94 6.97
CA LEU A 67 -40.91 -3.88 6.07
C LEU A 67 -40.47 -4.26 4.66
N ASN A 68 -41.43 -4.69 3.85
CA ASN A 68 -41.29 -4.88 2.41
C ASN A 68 -41.09 -3.52 1.74
N ILE A 69 -39.84 -3.11 1.58
CA ILE A 69 -39.49 -1.99 0.70
C ILE A 69 -39.10 -2.61 -0.64
N THR A 70 -39.96 -2.40 -1.64
CA THR A 70 -39.68 -2.67 -3.04
C THR A 70 -38.35 -2.03 -3.43
N ASN A 71 -37.37 -2.86 -3.81
CA ASN A 71 -36.03 -2.45 -4.24
C ASN A 71 -36.08 -1.63 -5.54
N THR A 72 -36.37 -0.34 -5.43
CA THR A 72 -35.89 0.64 -6.41
C THR A 72 -34.46 0.98 -5.99
N LEU A 73 -33.48 0.47 -6.73
CA LEU A 73 -32.05 0.68 -6.50
C LEU A 73 -31.71 2.17 -6.64
N ILE A 74 -31.81 2.91 -5.55
CA ILE A 74 -31.12 4.19 -5.41
C ILE A 74 -29.67 3.83 -5.11
N THR A 75 -28.83 3.69 -6.14
CA THR A 75 -27.40 3.58 -5.90
C THR A 75 -26.89 4.94 -5.43
N ASN A 76 -26.40 5.00 -4.19
CA ASN A 76 -25.74 6.19 -3.69
C ASN A 76 -24.33 6.23 -4.33
N PRO A 77 -24.00 7.24 -5.18
CA PRO A 77 -22.69 7.31 -5.84
C PRO A 77 -21.54 7.38 -4.83
N GLU A 78 -21.76 7.92 -3.63
CA GLU A 78 -20.76 7.90 -2.56
C GLU A 78 -20.48 6.46 -2.07
N SER A 79 -21.49 5.61 -2.01
CA SER A 79 -21.35 4.21 -1.61
C SER A 79 -20.55 3.40 -2.63
N GLU A 80 -20.75 3.65 -3.93
CA GLU A 80 -19.99 2.99 -5.00
C GLU A 80 -18.51 3.38 -4.95
N VAL A 81 -18.21 4.67 -4.82
CA VAL A 81 -16.83 5.17 -4.68
C VAL A 81 -16.15 4.58 -3.45
N LEU A 82 -16.86 4.49 -2.31
CA LEU A 82 -16.32 3.88 -1.10
C LEU A 82 -16.06 2.38 -1.26
N SER A 83 -16.87 1.65 -2.03
CA SER A 83 -16.61 0.25 -2.37
C SER A 83 -15.33 0.12 -3.19
N LEU A 84 -15.19 0.94 -4.23
CA LEU A 84 -14.01 0.94 -5.09
C LEU A 84 -12.72 1.25 -4.31
N ILE A 85 -12.77 2.20 -3.38
CA ILE A 85 -11.64 2.51 -2.49
C ILE A 85 -11.29 1.29 -1.64
N ARG A 86 -12.29 0.63 -1.04
CA ARG A 86 -12.07 -0.55 -0.20
C ARG A 86 -11.46 -1.70 -0.98
N GLU A 87 -11.98 -1.98 -2.17
CA GLU A 87 -11.50 -3.05 -3.05
C GLU A 87 -10.06 -2.78 -3.50
N THR A 88 -9.77 -1.55 -3.94
CA THR A 88 -8.42 -1.11 -4.32
C THR A 88 -7.45 -1.24 -3.15
N HIS A 89 -7.83 -0.80 -1.95
CA HIS A 89 -7.00 -0.90 -0.76
C HIS A 89 -6.67 -2.36 -0.40
N CYS A 90 -7.67 -3.26 -0.44
CA CYS A 90 -7.44 -4.68 -0.16
C CYS A 90 -6.49 -5.33 -1.18
N LEU A 91 -6.52 -4.88 -2.42
CA LEU A 91 -5.59 -5.30 -3.46
C LEU A 91 -4.18 -4.78 -3.19
N GLU A 92 -4.03 -3.50 -2.84
CA GLU A 92 -2.76 -2.88 -2.48
C GLU A 92 -2.10 -3.58 -1.29
N GLU A 93 -2.86 -3.91 -0.23
CA GLU A 93 -2.34 -4.68 0.91
C GLU A 93 -1.77 -6.04 0.51
N LYS A 94 -2.39 -6.73 -0.45
CA LYS A 94 -1.89 -8.01 -0.97
C LYS A 94 -0.59 -7.84 -1.76
N LEU A 95 -0.52 -6.80 -2.58
CA LEU A 95 0.68 -6.46 -3.35
C LEU A 95 1.82 -6.05 -2.43
N GLU A 96 1.54 -5.26 -1.39
CA GLU A 96 2.51 -4.83 -0.40
C GLU A 96 3.08 -6.02 0.38
N LYS A 97 2.22 -6.94 0.84
CA LYS A 97 2.66 -8.20 1.47
C LYS A 97 3.64 -8.97 0.59
N LEU A 98 3.35 -9.11 -0.71
CA LEU A 98 4.26 -9.77 -1.65
C LEU A 98 5.55 -8.99 -1.84
N ARG A 99 5.48 -7.65 -1.94
CA ARG A 99 6.64 -6.78 -2.12
C ARG A 99 7.64 -6.93 -0.97
N PHE A 100 7.15 -6.96 0.27
CA PHE A 100 7.93 -7.13 1.50
C PHE A 100 8.12 -8.60 1.93
N SER A 101 7.86 -9.56 1.04
CA SER A 101 8.13 -10.98 1.27
C SER A 101 9.37 -11.48 0.54
N TYR A 102 9.71 -12.75 0.76
CA TYR A 102 10.70 -13.50 -0.02
C TYR A 102 10.23 -13.85 -1.45
N PHE A 103 9.06 -13.38 -1.91
CA PHE A 103 8.64 -13.54 -3.30
C PHE A 103 9.64 -12.89 -4.26
N ASN A 104 10.08 -13.64 -5.28
CA ASN A 104 10.95 -13.16 -6.36
C ASN A 104 10.58 -13.85 -7.69
N PRO A 105 10.07 -13.12 -8.72
CA PRO A 105 9.66 -13.71 -9.98
C PRO A 105 10.85 -13.97 -10.93
N LYS A 106 12.10 -13.61 -10.57
CA LYS A 106 13.30 -13.83 -11.41
C LYS A 106 13.48 -15.27 -11.90
N ASP A 107 12.91 -16.26 -11.21
CA ASP A 107 12.96 -17.66 -11.61
C ASP A 107 12.15 -17.94 -12.91
N LYS A 108 11.32 -16.99 -13.35
CA LYS A 108 10.47 -17.09 -14.53
C LYS A 108 11.01 -16.22 -15.67
N ASN A 109 11.74 -16.81 -16.62
CA ASN A 109 12.11 -16.15 -17.89
C ASN A 109 10.90 -16.06 -18.84
N LEU A 110 9.82 -15.43 -18.40
CA LEU A 110 8.58 -15.33 -19.18
C LEU A 110 8.64 -14.19 -20.19
N LYS A 111 8.16 -14.46 -21.40
CA LYS A 111 7.82 -13.41 -22.35
C LYS A 111 6.56 -12.69 -21.87
N ILE A 112 6.39 -11.43 -22.29
CA ILE A 112 5.23 -10.63 -21.88
C ILE A 112 3.89 -11.29 -22.23
N ILE A 113 3.83 -12.00 -23.36
CA ILE A 113 2.62 -12.71 -23.81
C ILE A 113 2.25 -13.83 -22.82
N GLU A 114 3.24 -14.65 -22.45
CA GLU A 114 3.05 -15.74 -21.48
C GLU A 114 2.65 -15.18 -20.10
N ALA A 115 3.29 -14.09 -19.67
CA ALA A 115 2.99 -13.44 -18.41
C ALA A 115 1.57 -12.83 -18.35
N VAL A 116 1.03 -12.38 -19.49
CA VAL A 116 -0.35 -11.88 -19.59
C VAL A 116 -1.36 -13.00 -19.35
N GLU A 117 -1.11 -14.18 -19.90
CA GLU A 117 -2.01 -15.34 -19.82
C GLU A 117 -1.90 -16.12 -18.50
N GLU A 118 -0.75 -16.07 -17.81
CA GLU A 118 -0.58 -16.74 -16.52
C GLU A 118 -1.64 -16.28 -15.48
N PRO A 119 -2.08 -17.14 -14.55
CA PRO A 119 -2.91 -16.69 -13.44
C PRO A 119 -2.14 -15.70 -12.54
N THR A 120 -2.86 -14.76 -11.92
CA THR A 120 -2.26 -13.81 -10.96
C THR A 120 -1.73 -14.52 -9.72
N ILE A 121 -0.64 -14.00 -9.14
CA ILE A 121 0.03 -14.57 -7.96
C ILE A 121 -0.82 -14.58 -6.67
N PHE A 122 -1.96 -13.88 -6.64
CA PHE A 122 -2.76 -13.67 -5.43
C PHE A 122 -3.30 -14.95 -4.76
N SER A 123 -3.49 -16.03 -5.51
CA SER A 123 -3.91 -17.32 -4.94
C SER A 123 -2.85 -17.97 -4.05
N ASN A 124 -1.57 -17.63 -4.26
CA ASN A 124 -0.42 -18.28 -3.62
C ASN A 124 0.32 -17.35 -2.64
N ILE A 125 -0.29 -16.24 -2.19
CA ILE A 125 0.37 -15.27 -1.29
C ILE A 125 0.89 -15.94 -0.02
N SER A 126 0.11 -16.85 0.57
CA SER A 126 0.45 -17.53 1.83
C SER A 126 1.73 -18.37 1.75
N LYS A 127 2.21 -18.69 0.55
CA LYS A 127 3.48 -19.41 0.34
C LYS A 127 4.71 -18.55 0.66
N TYR A 128 4.57 -17.22 0.63
CA TYR A 128 5.68 -16.29 0.73
C TYR A 128 5.66 -15.59 2.09
N PRO A 129 6.51 -16.00 3.05
CA PRO A 129 6.56 -15.35 4.36
C PRO A 129 7.08 -13.90 4.23
N PRO A 130 6.57 -12.98 5.06
CA PRO A 130 7.08 -11.62 5.12
C PRO A 130 8.52 -11.61 5.65
N VAL A 131 9.28 -10.59 5.25
CA VAL A 131 10.61 -10.32 5.81
C VAL A 131 10.42 -9.39 7.02
N GLU A 132 10.68 -9.91 8.22
CA GLU A 132 10.45 -9.18 9.47
C GLU A 132 11.37 -7.98 9.67
N LYS A 133 12.63 -8.09 9.21
CA LYS A 133 13.62 -7.01 9.30
C LYS A 133 14.25 -6.78 7.94
N TRP A 134 14.08 -5.56 7.46
CA TRP A 134 14.74 -5.07 6.27
C TRP A 134 15.94 -4.19 6.68
N PRO A 135 17.13 -4.37 6.07
CA PRO A 135 17.51 -5.46 5.16
C PRO A 135 17.58 -6.83 5.88
N PRO A 136 17.29 -7.94 5.20
CA PRO A 136 17.28 -9.27 5.82
C PRO A 136 18.66 -9.62 6.37
N THR A 137 18.74 -9.89 7.68
CA THR A 137 19.99 -10.19 8.39
C THR A 137 20.58 -11.56 7.99
N SER A 138 19.74 -12.49 7.54
CA SER A 138 20.16 -13.79 7.04
C SER A 138 19.09 -14.42 6.14
N LEU A 139 19.35 -14.49 4.84
CA LEU A 139 18.60 -15.39 3.95
C LEU A 139 19.02 -16.85 4.26
N PRO A 140 18.07 -17.80 4.37
CA PRO A 140 18.38 -19.23 4.35
C PRO A 140 19.25 -19.54 3.13
N CYS A 141 20.28 -20.38 3.29
CA CYS A 141 21.30 -20.63 2.26
C CYS A 141 20.72 -21.07 0.89
N SER A 142 19.57 -21.75 0.88
CA SER A 142 18.84 -22.16 -0.33
C SER A 142 18.13 -20.99 -1.05
N GLU A 143 17.59 -20.03 -0.32
CA GLU A 143 16.92 -18.84 -0.88
C GLU A 143 17.93 -17.74 -1.26
N ARG A 144 19.10 -17.71 -0.61
CA ARG A 144 20.19 -16.74 -0.89
C ARG A 144 20.64 -16.75 -2.36
N ARG A 145 20.60 -17.91 -3.02
CA ARG A 145 20.95 -18.03 -4.46
C ARG A 145 19.97 -17.29 -5.38
N LYS A 146 18.71 -17.12 -4.98
CA LYS A 146 17.68 -16.44 -5.79
C LYS A 146 17.79 -14.91 -5.75
N PHE A 147 18.33 -14.37 -4.66
CA PHE A 147 18.50 -12.93 -4.49
C PHE A 147 19.85 -12.42 -4.98
N GLY A 148 20.88 -13.27 -5.14
CA GLY A 148 22.23 -12.77 -5.37
C GLY A 148 22.64 -11.83 -4.22
N GLU A 149 23.15 -10.64 -4.54
CA GLU A 149 23.45 -9.58 -3.55
C GLU A 149 22.21 -8.74 -3.17
N ALA A 150 21.18 -8.67 -4.04
CA ALA A 150 19.99 -7.84 -3.85
C ALA A 150 18.79 -8.30 -4.70
N LYS A 151 17.58 -8.11 -4.18
CA LYS A 151 16.34 -8.41 -4.91
C LYS A 151 16.26 -7.51 -6.15
N PHE A 152 15.77 -8.02 -7.28
CA PHE A 152 15.63 -7.20 -8.49
C PHE A 152 14.34 -6.40 -8.47
N TRP A 153 14.36 -5.32 -7.69
CA TRP A 153 13.18 -4.52 -7.36
C TRP A 153 12.44 -3.97 -8.56
N VAL A 154 13.14 -3.54 -9.62
CA VAL A 154 12.49 -3.08 -10.84
C VAL A 154 11.62 -4.19 -11.43
N TYR A 155 12.17 -5.39 -11.60
CA TYR A 155 11.42 -6.52 -12.14
C TYR A 155 10.28 -6.98 -11.20
N MET A 156 10.50 -6.94 -9.89
CA MET A 156 9.47 -7.19 -8.88
C MET A 156 8.28 -6.25 -9.03
N ASP A 157 8.54 -4.94 -9.03
CA ASP A 157 7.51 -3.91 -9.05
C ASP A 157 6.78 -3.92 -10.41
N LEU A 158 7.48 -4.23 -11.52
CA LEU A 158 6.85 -4.46 -12.83
C LEU A 158 5.92 -5.69 -12.80
N TYR A 159 6.35 -6.81 -12.22
CA TYR A 159 5.54 -8.02 -12.11
C TYR A 159 4.29 -7.80 -11.25
N LEU A 160 4.44 -7.14 -10.09
CA LEU A 160 3.34 -6.80 -9.20
C LEU A 160 2.39 -5.77 -9.84
N GLY A 161 2.92 -4.78 -10.55
CA GLY A 161 2.12 -3.82 -11.33
C GLY A 161 1.30 -4.52 -12.43
N MET A 162 1.87 -5.52 -13.09
CA MET A 162 1.11 -6.35 -14.04
C MET A 162 0.01 -7.13 -13.34
N ALA A 163 0.30 -7.74 -12.19
CA ALA A 163 -0.71 -8.45 -11.40
C ALA A 163 -1.86 -7.52 -10.98
N TYR A 164 -1.57 -6.26 -10.63
CA TYR A 164 -2.58 -5.22 -10.36
C TYR A 164 -3.45 -4.97 -11.60
N VAL A 165 -2.85 -4.66 -12.76
CA VAL A 165 -3.59 -4.35 -14.00
C VAL A 165 -4.51 -5.51 -14.41
N LYS A 166 -4.08 -6.76 -14.19
CA LYS A 166 -4.87 -7.96 -14.49
C LYS A 166 -6.13 -8.11 -13.64
N THR A 167 -6.23 -7.40 -12.51
CA THR A 167 -7.45 -7.41 -11.67
C THR A 167 -8.52 -6.45 -12.16
N LEU A 168 -8.17 -5.49 -13.02
CA LEU A 168 -9.11 -4.48 -13.49
C LEU A 168 -10.26 -5.16 -14.25
N PRO A 169 -11.53 -4.79 -14.00
CA PRO A 169 -12.68 -5.44 -14.65
C PRO A 169 -12.59 -5.43 -16.18
N ILE A 170 -12.15 -4.30 -16.76
CA ILE A 170 -11.97 -4.13 -18.20
C ILE A 170 -10.91 -5.08 -18.78
N PHE A 171 -9.94 -5.53 -18.00
CA PHE A 171 -8.85 -6.38 -18.50
C PHE A 171 -9.36 -7.69 -19.09
N LYS A 172 -10.48 -8.23 -18.58
CA LYS A 172 -11.07 -9.49 -19.04
C LYS A 172 -11.65 -9.39 -20.45
N SER A 173 -12.19 -8.23 -20.83
CA SER A 173 -12.86 -8.02 -22.13
C SER A 173 -11.90 -7.61 -23.25
N LEU A 174 -10.64 -7.29 -22.94
CA LEU A 174 -9.66 -6.82 -23.92
C LEU A 174 -9.04 -7.97 -24.73
N SER A 175 -8.73 -7.67 -25.99
CA SER A 175 -7.87 -8.51 -26.83
C SER A 175 -6.44 -8.59 -26.28
N LEU A 176 -5.64 -9.54 -26.76
CA LEU A 176 -4.26 -9.70 -26.31
C LEU A 176 -3.41 -8.45 -26.57
N GLU A 177 -3.56 -7.82 -27.73
CA GLU A 177 -2.82 -6.60 -28.09
C GLU A 177 -3.19 -5.43 -27.17
N GLU A 178 -4.48 -5.24 -26.90
CA GLU A 178 -4.97 -4.21 -25.98
C GLU A 178 -4.49 -4.45 -24.54
N LYS A 179 -4.49 -5.71 -24.08
CA LYS A 179 -3.92 -6.09 -22.77
C LYS A 179 -2.46 -5.71 -22.65
N ILE A 180 -1.66 -6.03 -23.67
CA ILE A 180 -0.23 -5.70 -23.71
C ILE A 180 -0.02 -4.18 -23.74
N SER A 181 -0.81 -3.46 -24.54
CA SER A 181 -0.76 -2.00 -24.60
C SER A 181 -1.07 -1.37 -23.25
N LEU A 182 -2.17 -1.78 -22.61
CA LEU A 182 -2.60 -1.31 -21.30
C LEU A 182 -1.54 -1.57 -20.22
N ILE A 183 -0.97 -2.78 -20.18
CA ILE A 183 0.11 -3.13 -19.25
C ILE A 183 1.32 -2.20 -19.45
N LYS A 184 1.78 -2.00 -20.69
CA LYS A 184 2.94 -1.14 -20.96
C LYS A 184 2.70 0.30 -20.52
N SER A 185 1.50 0.83 -20.73
CA SER A 185 1.15 2.20 -20.37
C SER A 185 1.03 2.43 -18.86
N ILE A 186 0.59 1.44 -18.09
CA ILE A 186 0.31 1.59 -16.64
C ILE A 186 1.49 1.14 -15.77
N VAL A 187 2.14 0.04 -16.13
CA VAL A 187 3.06 -0.65 -15.21
C VAL A 187 4.34 0.13 -14.96
N ILE A 188 4.89 0.81 -15.97
CA ILE A 188 6.13 1.61 -15.82
C ILE A 188 5.90 2.82 -14.90
N PRO A 189 4.88 3.69 -15.13
CA PRO A 189 4.59 4.78 -14.19
C PRO A 189 4.32 4.31 -12.77
N ASN A 190 3.56 3.22 -12.61
CA ASN A 190 3.26 2.66 -11.29
C ASN A 190 4.51 2.15 -10.56
N GLN A 191 5.46 1.56 -11.27
CA GLN A 191 6.74 1.13 -10.69
C GLN A 191 7.53 2.33 -10.15
N LEU A 192 7.60 3.43 -10.90
CA LEU A 192 8.24 4.67 -10.46
C LEU A 192 7.55 5.27 -9.24
N LEU A 193 6.22 5.36 -9.26
CA LEU A 193 5.42 5.90 -8.15
C LEU A 193 5.58 5.05 -6.88
N THR A 194 5.55 3.72 -7.00
CA THR A 194 5.75 2.79 -5.88
C THR A 194 7.11 3.01 -5.23
N THR A 195 8.15 3.13 -6.06
CA THR A 195 9.52 3.32 -5.60
C THR A 195 9.71 4.70 -4.95
N ALA A 196 9.17 5.76 -5.56
CA ALA A 196 9.24 7.12 -5.02
C ALA A 196 8.45 7.26 -3.71
N SER A 197 7.25 6.69 -3.65
CA SER A 197 6.41 6.66 -2.44
C SER A 197 7.15 5.99 -1.28
N PHE A 198 7.73 4.80 -1.50
CA PHE A 198 8.52 4.12 -0.49
C PHE A 198 9.74 4.94 -0.04
N SER A 199 10.47 5.54 -0.99
CA SER A 199 11.63 6.39 -0.67
C SER A 199 11.23 7.60 0.17
N SER A 200 10.08 8.21 -0.13
CA SER A 200 9.51 9.31 0.65
C SER A 200 9.08 8.88 2.05
N GLN A 201 8.47 7.69 2.20
CA GLN A 201 8.07 7.16 3.50
C GLN A 201 9.24 6.95 4.46
N ILE A 202 10.42 6.58 3.93
CA ILE A 202 11.65 6.42 4.72
C ILE A 202 12.48 7.71 4.81
N ASN A 203 11.94 8.86 4.36
CA ASN A 203 12.64 10.15 4.31
C ASN A 203 13.99 10.11 3.58
N SER A 204 14.08 9.31 2.50
CA SER A 204 15.28 9.24 1.68
C SER A 204 15.25 10.31 0.58
N ASN A 205 16.36 11.03 0.45
CA ASN A 205 16.58 12.01 -0.64
C ASN A 205 16.97 11.35 -1.97
N VAL A 206 17.14 10.03 -1.98
CA VAL A 206 17.46 9.24 -3.17
C VAL A 206 16.50 8.07 -3.30
N VAL A 207 16.36 7.55 -4.51
CA VAL A 207 15.61 6.32 -4.74
C VAL A 207 16.27 5.18 -3.96
N GLN A 208 15.52 4.59 -3.04
CA GLN A 208 15.98 3.48 -2.21
C GLN A 208 14.91 2.38 -2.19
N TYR A 209 15.34 1.13 -2.23
CA TYR A 209 14.49 -0.04 -2.15
C TYR A 209 14.43 -0.60 -0.73
N PRO A 210 13.48 -1.51 -0.42
CA PRO A 210 13.33 -2.08 0.92
C PRO A 210 14.59 -2.77 1.46
N ASP A 211 15.40 -3.42 0.64
CA ASP A 211 16.68 -4.01 1.08
C ASP A 211 17.82 -2.98 1.24
N GLY A 212 17.52 -1.69 1.12
CA GLY A 212 18.52 -0.63 1.19
C GLY A 212 19.34 -0.45 -0.09
N SER A 213 19.14 -1.27 -1.12
CA SER A 213 19.77 -1.04 -2.42
C SER A 213 19.22 0.23 -3.07
N SER A 214 20.03 0.86 -3.93
CA SER A 214 19.62 2.02 -4.72
C SER A 214 20.15 1.84 -6.13
N PRO A 215 19.34 2.09 -7.17
CA PRO A 215 19.75 1.87 -8.54
C PRO A 215 20.86 2.85 -8.99
N PHE A 216 21.07 3.95 -8.26
CA PHE A 216 22.01 5.02 -8.62
C PHE A 216 23.24 5.11 -7.72
N LYS A 217 23.43 4.17 -6.77
CA LYS A 217 24.51 4.22 -5.75
C LYS A 217 25.95 4.24 -6.32
N ASN A 218 26.13 3.92 -7.61
CA ASN A 218 27.45 3.87 -8.26
C ASN A 218 27.81 5.06 -9.17
N LYS A 219 27.11 6.20 -9.08
CA LYS A 219 27.62 7.44 -9.68
C LYS A 219 28.01 8.40 -8.57
N ALA A 220 29.31 8.55 -8.35
CA ALA A 220 29.92 9.47 -7.38
C ALA A 220 29.59 10.98 -7.61
N ASN A 221 28.62 11.30 -8.47
CA ASN A 221 28.16 12.64 -8.81
C ASN A 221 26.65 12.61 -9.08
N ILE A 222 25.83 12.27 -8.09
CA ILE A 222 24.39 12.53 -8.19
C ILE A 222 24.20 14.01 -7.84
N ILE A 223 24.19 14.85 -8.87
CA ILE A 223 23.71 16.23 -8.73
C ILE A 223 22.20 16.11 -8.45
N PRO A 224 21.67 16.74 -7.38
CA PRO A 224 20.22 16.79 -7.17
C PRO A 224 19.54 17.34 -8.43
N LEU A 225 18.46 16.71 -8.90
CA LEU A 225 17.73 17.14 -10.10
C LEU A 225 17.34 18.63 -10.06
N GLU A 226 17.11 19.16 -8.85
CA GLU A 226 16.86 20.57 -8.57
C GLU A 226 18.03 21.48 -9.01
N CYS A 227 19.28 21.01 -8.86
CA CYS A 227 20.48 21.73 -9.29
C CYS A 227 20.70 21.65 -10.80
N GLU A 228 20.32 20.54 -11.47
CA GLU A 228 20.39 20.43 -12.93
C GLU A 228 19.36 21.30 -13.63
N LEU A 229 18.11 21.31 -13.15
CA LEU A 229 17.02 22.09 -13.73
C LEU A 229 17.20 23.59 -13.54
N ALA A 230 17.88 24.02 -12.46
CA ALA A 230 18.08 25.42 -12.18
C ALA A 230 19.23 26.08 -12.96
N LYS A 231 20.19 25.31 -13.55
CA LYS A 231 21.50 25.86 -14.02
C LYS A 231 22.17 26.80 -12.99
N VAL A 232 21.80 26.71 -11.71
CA VAL A 232 22.35 27.53 -10.65
C VAL A 232 23.61 26.83 -10.17
N LYS A 233 24.75 27.52 -10.22
CA LYS A 233 25.98 27.10 -9.53
C LYS A 233 25.68 27.03 -8.03
N CYS A 234 25.26 25.87 -7.55
CA CYS A 234 25.10 25.64 -6.12
C CYS A 234 26.48 25.39 -5.51
N SER A 235 26.89 26.22 -4.56
CA SER A 235 28.17 26.17 -3.85
C SER A 235 28.20 25.14 -2.71
N CYS A 236 27.23 24.24 -2.64
CA CYS A 236 27.18 23.17 -1.63
C CYS A 236 28.00 21.94 -2.06
N THR A 237 29.31 22.11 -2.21
CA THR A 237 30.25 21.02 -1.96
C THR A 237 30.39 20.86 -0.46
N LEU A 238 29.58 19.97 0.12
CA LEU A 238 29.73 19.53 1.51
C LEU A 238 31.10 18.84 1.67
N SER A 239 32.07 19.66 2.06
CA SER A 239 33.06 19.41 3.11
C SER A 239 33.68 18.01 3.18
N LYS A 240 34.91 17.93 2.65
CA LYS A 240 36.08 17.28 3.26
C LYS A 240 35.76 16.21 4.31
N ILE A 241 35.81 14.95 3.90
CA ILE A 241 36.16 13.85 4.80
C ILE A 241 37.64 14.05 5.17
N LYS A 242 37.87 14.63 6.35
CA LYS A 242 39.12 14.58 7.10
C LYS A 242 38.79 13.94 8.44
N THR A 243 39.09 12.66 8.62
CA THR A 243 40.21 12.10 9.40
C THR A 243 40.12 10.60 9.35
#